data_AF-A0A371RZZ9-F1
#
_entry.id   AF-A0A371RZZ9-F1
#
_cell.length_a   1.000
_cell.length_b   1.000
_cell.length_c   1.000
_cell.angle_alpha   90.00
_cell.angle_beta   90.00
_cell.angle_gamma   90.00
#
_symmetry.space_group_name_H-M   'P 1'
#
loop_
_entity.id
_entity.type
_entity.pdbx_description
1 polymer ?
#
loop_
_entity_poly.entity_id
_entity_poly.type
_entity_poly.pdbx_seq_one_letter_code
_entity_poly.pdbx_strand_id
1 'polypeptide(L)'
;MKNSIYHFIGDFSSQLEELALRVEALLWDQPQAAMTQARLFGELLVNMIFEQENMSEVYPLKLVEKINRLYRHDVIQDDIYKKLEFLRKNGNIASHKVLEMDQEVAKEAHRAIFDLGVWYSEVYVSHTFSAPRYELPSKQNQDLDVMKQWMDAYIKETQARISEIEEQLSQLKEEKKQHPVVKEKRISTQNRAKNRIVPLERFQSTFENANFIYRNLSKKAAEFQFENFKTGYVYLLDNVTPTIVIHPWLVEQTKLFGEVEIKPTRSTALRKFPRPDEDGQLKSNYGYPFTFQTKGELEVLLQRIAEEYESKYIIK
;
A
#
# COMPACT_ATOMS: atom_id res chain seq x y z
N MET A 1 -27.83 -12.29 -3.51
CA MET A 1 -26.60 -12.63 -2.79
C MET A 1 -26.65 -14.11 -2.49
N LYS A 2 -25.70 -14.91 -2.97
CA LYS A 2 -25.62 -16.33 -2.57
C LYS A 2 -25.26 -16.36 -1.08
N ASN A 3 -25.94 -17.19 -0.31
CA ASN A 3 -25.61 -17.45 1.08
C ASN A 3 -24.23 -18.14 1.11
N SER A 4 -23.25 -17.60 1.84
CA SER A 4 -21.93 -18.23 1.93
C SER A 4 -22.03 -19.57 2.66
N ILE A 5 -21.19 -20.53 2.27
CA ILE A 5 -21.11 -21.84 2.92
C ILE A 5 -20.53 -21.77 4.35
N TYR A 6 -20.03 -20.60 4.77
CA TYR A 6 -19.40 -20.40 6.07
C TYR A 6 -20.32 -19.85 7.16
N HIS A 7 -21.57 -19.48 6.85
CA HIS A 7 -22.45 -18.85 7.84
C HIS A 7 -22.71 -19.71 9.09
N PHE A 8 -22.61 -21.05 8.97
CA PHE A 8 -22.73 -21.94 10.13
C PHE A 8 -21.64 -21.72 11.19
N ILE A 9 -20.50 -21.11 10.82
CA ILE A 9 -19.42 -20.80 11.76
C ILE A 9 -19.85 -19.71 12.74
N GLY A 10 -20.75 -18.81 12.31
CA GLY A 10 -21.29 -17.75 13.15
C GLY A 10 -22.03 -18.24 14.39
N ASP A 11 -22.52 -19.49 14.37
CA ASP A 11 -23.22 -20.12 15.50
C ASP A 11 -22.33 -20.30 16.73
N PHE A 12 -21.01 -20.40 16.54
CA PHE A 12 -20.04 -20.58 17.64
C PHE A 12 -18.91 -19.54 17.68
N SER A 13 -18.64 -18.84 16.57
CA SER A 13 -17.64 -17.75 16.55
C SER A 13 -17.85 -16.80 15.38
N SER A 14 -18.31 -15.58 15.69
CA SER A 14 -18.45 -14.49 14.71
C SER A 14 -17.11 -14.05 14.11
N GLN A 15 -16.02 -14.15 14.88
CA GLN A 15 -14.68 -13.81 14.38
C GLN A 15 -14.17 -14.83 13.36
N LEU A 16 -14.40 -16.13 13.58
CA LEU A 16 -14.05 -17.16 12.61
C LEU A 16 -14.92 -17.05 11.35
N GLU A 17 -16.21 -16.74 11.50
CA GLU A 17 -17.11 -16.49 10.36
C GLU A 17 -16.59 -15.32 9.51
N GLU A 18 -16.25 -14.19 10.13
CA GLU A 18 -15.72 -13.02 9.43
C GLU A 18 -14.44 -13.36 8.65
N LEU A 19 -13.51 -14.09 9.26
CA LEU A 19 -12.28 -14.53 8.60
C LEU A 19 -12.58 -15.44 7.41
N ALA A 20 -13.51 -16.38 7.54
CA ALA A 20 -13.90 -17.28 6.47
C ALA A 20 -14.58 -16.55 5.29
N LEU A 21 -15.47 -15.59 5.59
CA LEU A 21 -16.11 -14.75 4.57
C LEU A 21 -15.08 -13.88 3.82
N ARG A 22 -14.05 -13.37 4.52
CA ARG A 22 -12.95 -12.64 3.88
C ARG A 22 -12.13 -13.54 2.96
N VAL A 23 -11.87 -14.79 3.34
CA VAL A 23 -11.21 -15.77 2.46
C VAL A 23 -12.02 -15.98 1.19
N GLU A 24 -13.33 -16.18 1.31
CA GLU A 24 -14.24 -16.35 0.17
C GLU A 24 -14.24 -15.12 -0.75
N ALA A 25 -14.32 -13.90 -0.19
CA ALA A 25 -14.32 -12.66 -0.94
C ALA A 25 -13.01 -12.39 -1.70
N LEU A 26 -11.87 -12.78 -1.13
CA LEU A 26 -10.54 -12.54 -1.70
C LEU A 26 -10.07 -13.67 -2.62
N LEU A 27 -10.77 -14.81 -2.63
CA LEU A 27 -10.32 -16.08 -3.21
C LEU A 27 -9.83 -15.96 -4.66
N TRP A 28 -10.55 -15.19 -5.48
CA TRP A 28 -10.32 -15.11 -6.93
C TRP A 28 -9.38 -13.98 -7.33
N ASP A 29 -9.33 -12.90 -6.55
CA ASP A 29 -8.66 -11.66 -6.94
C ASP A 29 -7.35 -11.45 -6.18
N GLN A 30 -7.28 -11.90 -4.91
CA GLN A 30 -6.14 -11.68 -4.03
C GLN A 30 -5.82 -12.97 -3.25
N PRO A 31 -5.30 -14.01 -3.92
CA PRO A 31 -5.05 -15.31 -3.29
C PRO A 31 -4.12 -15.18 -2.08
N GLN A 32 -3.07 -14.34 -2.17
CA GLN A 32 -2.14 -14.09 -1.07
C GLN A 32 -2.84 -13.54 0.18
N ALA A 33 -3.72 -12.54 -0.01
CA ALA A 33 -4.50 -11.98 1.10
C ALA A 33 -5.49 -13.01 1.67
N ALA A 34 -6.13 -13.80 0.81
CA ALA A 34 -6.99 -14.91 1.22
C ALA A 34 -6.23 -15.90 2.12
N MET A 35 -5.00 -16.28 1.76
CA MET A 35 -4.20 -17.17 2.62
C MET A 35 -3.80 -16.56 3.95
N THR A 36 -3.51 -15.26 3.99
CA THR A 36 -3.25 -14.57 5.25
C THR A 36 -4.48 -14.62 6.17
N GLN A 37 -5.68 -14.42 5.64
CA GLN A 37 -6.92 -14.56 6.43
C GLN A 37 -7.16 -16.01 6.86
N ALA A 38 -6.92 -16.99 5.98
CA ALA A 38 -7.05 -18.41 6.31
C ALA A 38 -6.07 -18.86 7.42
N ARG A 39 -4.88 -18.27 7.48
CA ARG A 39 -3.95 -18.48 8.59
C ARG A 39 -4.49 -17.94 9.91
N LEU A 40 -5.00 -16.72 9.92
CA LEU A 40 -5.61 -16.13 11.12
C LEU A 40 -6.79 -16.98 11.62
N PHE A 41 -7.58 -17.53 10.69
CA PHE A 41 -8.63 -18.49 11.02
C PHE A 41 -8.07 -19.71 11.76
N GLY A 42 -7.01 -20.33 11.21
CA GLY A 42 -6.36 -21.48 11.86
C GLY A 42 -5.75 -21.14 13.22
N GLU A 43 -5.16 -19.96 13.39
CA GLU A 43 -4.63 -19.49 14.68
C GLU A 43 -5.72 -19.33 15.73
N LEU A 44 -6.82 -18.66 15.38
CA LEU A 44 -7.94 -18.46 16.28
C LEU A 44 -8.62 -19.77 16.65
N LEU A 45 -8.83 -20.66 15.67
CA LEU A 45 -9.41 -21.98 15.91
C LEU A 45 -8.55 -22.81 16.87
N VAL A 46 -7.22 -22.83 16.68
CA VAL A 46 -6.31 -23.54 17.58
C VAL A 46 -6.37 -22.98 19.00
N ASN A 47 -6.45 -21.66 19.16
CA ASN A 47 -6.61 -21.05 20.49
C ASN A 47 -7.93 -21.47 21.13
N MET A 48 -9.03 -21.48 20.39
CA MET A 48 -10.33 -21.95 20.89
C MET A 48 -10.27 -23.42 21.32
N ILE A 49 -9.61 -24.30 20.57
CA ILE A 49 -9.43 -25.71 20.96
C ILE A 49 -8.63 -25.81 22.27
N PHE A 50 -7.54 -25.05 22.40
CA PHE A 50 -6.75 -25.02 23.63
C PHE A 50 -7.57 -24.63 24.86
N GLU A 51 -8.43 -23.62 24.71
CA GLU A 51 -9.33 -23.16 25.75
C GLU A 51 -10.37 -24.23 26.12
N GLN A 52 -11.03 -24.85 25.13
CA GLN A 52 -12.01 -25.91 25.36
C GLN A 52 -11.41 -27.15 26.03
N GLU A 53 -10.19 -27.53 25.64
CA GLU A 53 -9.46 -28.67 26.19
C GLU A 53 -8.77 -28.36 27.53
N ASN A 54 -8.94 -27.15 28.07
CA ASN A 54 -8.29 -26.67 29.28
C ASN A 54 -6.76 -26.90 29.27
N MET A 55 -6.14 -26.74 28.09
CA MET A 55 -4.70 -26.94 27.94
C MET A 55 -3.94 -25.73 28.49
N SER A 56 -3.44 -25.86 29.72
CA SER A 56 -2.64 -24.81 30.36
C SER A 56 -1.34 -24.54 29.59
N GLU A 57 -1.07 -23.25 29.38
CA GLU A 57 0.19 -22.74 28.84
C GLU A 57 1.08 -22.26 29.98
N VAL A 58 2.21 -22.93 30.22
CA VAL A 58 3.22 -22.47 31.20
C VAL A 58 3.98 -21.24 30.65
N TYR A 59 4.02 -21.11 29.33
CA TYR A 59 4.62 -20.00 28.59
C TYR A 59 3.89 -19.85 27.24
N PRO A 60 3.91 -18.66 26.61
CA PRO A 60 3.29 -18.44 25.32
C PRO A 60 3.87 -19.39 24.26
N LEU A 61 3.00 -20.21 23.65
CA LEU A 61 3.38 -21.16 22.59
C LEU A 61 3.20 -20.56 21.20
N LYS A 62 4.13 -20.86 20.30
CA LYS A 62 3.98 -20.59 18.85
C LYS A 62 2.89 -21.49 18.27
N LEU A 63 2.25 -21.04 17.18
CA LEU A 63 1.20 -21.83 16.51
C LEU A 63 1.63 -23.27 16.18
N VAL A 64 2.86 -23.46 15.68
CA VAL A 64 3.40 -24.81 15.38
C VAL A 64 3.52 -25.69 16.62
N GLU A 65 3.86 -25.12 17.77
CA GLU A 65 3.98 -25.84 19.04
C GLU A 65 2.58 -26.23 19.54
N LYS A 66 1.62 -25.31 19.41
CA LYS A 66 0.21 -25.57 19.74
C LYS A 66 -0.36 -26.72 18.90
N ILE A 67 -0.24 -26.65 17.58
CA ILE A 67 -0.72 -27.70 16.66
C ILE A 67 -0.07 -29.05 16.97
N ASN A 68 1.25 -29.08 17.17
CA ASN A 68 1.95 -30.33 17.50
C ASN A 68 1.53 -30.90 18.85
N ARG A 69 1.22 -30.06 19.84
CA ARG A 69 0.74 -30.50 21.15
C ARG A 69 -0.65 -31.13 21.03
N LEU A 70 -1.58 -30.50 20.33
CA LEU A 70 -2.92 -31.07 20.08
C LEU A 70 -2.81 -32.45 19.43
N TYR A 71 -1.95 -32.58 18.42
CA TYR A 71 -1.76 -33.84 17.71
C TYR A 71 -1.13 -34.92 18.59
N ARG A 72 -0.09 -34.59 19.36
CA ARG A 72 0.59 -35.57 20.25
C ARG A 72 -0.27 -36.03 21.43
N HIS A 73 -1.25 -35.22 21.82
CA HIS A 73 -2.21 -35.57 22.87
C HIS A 73 -3.50 -36.18 22.30
N ASP A 74 -3.52 -36.56 21.00
CA ASP A 74 -4.65 -37.18 20.31
C ASP A 74 -5.95 -36.35 20.31
N VAL A 75 -5.85 -35.04 20.55
CA VAL A 75 -7.00 -34.11 20.50
C VAL A 75 -7.46 -33.86 19.07
N ILE A 76 -6.51 -33.78 18.14
CA ILE A 76 -6.79 -33.65 16.71
C ILE A 76 -6.23 -34.86 15.96
N GLN A 77 -6.96 -35.32 14.96
CA GLN A 77 -6.56 -36.41 14.08
C GLN A 77 -5.60 -35.92 12.98
N ASP A 78 -4.96 -36.86 12.27
CA ASP A 78 -3.94 -36.58 11.25
C ASP A 78 -4.44 -35.69 10.11
N ASP A 79 -5.71 -35.81 9.73
CA ASP A 79 -6.34 -35.00 8.69
C ASP A 79 -6.49 -33.52 9.11
N ILE A 80 -6.94 -33.28 10.35
CA ILE A 80 -7.06 -31.95 10.97
C ILE A 80 -5.67 -31.34 11.17
N TYR A 81 -4.71 -32.13 11.65
CA TYR A 81 -3.32 -31.72 11.78
C TYR A 81 -2.73 -31.24 10.46
N LYS A 82 -2.91 -32.02 9.38
CA LYS A 82 -2.41 -31.67 8.04
C LYS A 82 -3.02 -30.37 7.52
N LYS A 83 -4.33 -30.15 7.74
CA LYS A 83 -5.01 -28.90 7.36
C LYS A 83 -4.48 -27.70 8.12
N LEU A 84 -4.29 -27.80 9.44
CA LEU A 84 -3.73 -26.72 10.25
C LEU A 84 -2.27 -26.42 9.87
N GLU A 85 -1.44 -27.44 9.64
CA GLU A 85 -0.07 -27.25 9.15
C GLU A 85 -0.04 -26.64 7.74
N PHE A 86 -0.98 -27.02 6.86
CA PHE A 86 -1.13 -26.44 5.53
C PHE A 86 -1.41 -24.94 5.62
N LEU A 87 -2.40 -24.53 6.42
CA LEU A 87 -2.73 -23.11 6.65
C LEU A 87 -1.55 -22.35 7.25
N ARG A 88 -0.86 -22.93 8.23
CA ARG A 88 0.32 -22.32 8.86
C ARG A 88 1.47 -22.11 7.86
N LYS A 89 1.85 -23.14 7.12
CA LYS A 89 3.00 -23.10 6.20
C LYS A 89 2.73 -22.15 5.05
N ASN A 90 1.59 -22.27 4.38
CA ASN A 90 1.26 -21.42 3.23
C ASN A 90 0.90 -20.00 3.66
N GLY A 91 0.30 -19.80 4.84
CA GLY A 91 0.13 -18.48 5.42
C GLY A 91 1.46 -17.78 5.72
N ASN A 92 2.47 -18.49 6.24
CA ASN A 92 3.82 -17.91 6.45
C ASN A 92 4.43 -17.47 5.11
N ILE A 93 4.24 -18.27 4.07
CA ILE A 93 4.72 -17.96 2.72
C ILE A 93 4.01 -16.69 2.21
N ALA A 94 2.68 -16.62 2.33
CA ALA A 94 1.88 -15.48 1.92
C ALA A 94 2.27 -14.19 2.66
N SER A 95 2.64 -14.25 3.94
CA SER A 95 3.02 -13.06 4.71
C SER A 95 4.45 -12.55 4.43
N HIS A 96 5.37 -13.41 3.98
CA HIS A 96 6.81 -13.08 3.96
C HIS A 96 7.47 -13.17 2.59
N LYS A 97 6.86 -13.80 1.59
CA LYS A 97 7.43 -13.89 0.23
C LYS A 97 6.71 -12.94 -0.72
N VAL A 98 7.49 -12.16 -1.48
CA VAL A 98 7.00 -11.30 -2.58
C VAL A 98 6.77 -12.12 -3.86
N LEU A 99 6.37 -13.38 -3.72
CA LEU A 99 6.09 -14.27 -4.85
C LEU A 99 4.58 -14.32 -5.06
N GLU A 100 4.15 -14.18 -6.31
CA GLU A 100 2.75 -14.47 -6.67
C GLU A 100 2.40 -15.88 -6.23
N MET A 101 1.31 -16.00 -5.47
CA MET A 101 0.87 -17.26 -4.92
C MET A 101 -0.17 -17.89 -5.82
N ASP A 102 -0.02 -19.20 -6.02
CA ASP A 102 -0.92 -19.98 -6.85
C ASP A 102 -2.36 -19.93 -6.33
N GLN A 103 -3.29 -19.69 -7.24
CA GLN A 103 -4.71 -19.64 -6.96
C GLN A 103 -5.24 -21.00 -6.45
N GLU A 104 -4.66 -22.12 -6.88
CA GLU A 104 -5.03 -23.44 -6.37
C GLU A 104 -4.74 -23.58 -4.88
N VAL A 105 -3.66 -22.96 -4.38
CA VAL A 105 -3.34 -22.94 -2.94
C VAL A 105 -4.41 -22.19 -2.13
N ALA A 106 -4.92 -21.08 -2.67
CA ALA A 106 -6.01 -20.34 -2.03
C ALA A 106 -7.33 -21.14 -2.02
N LYS A 107 -7.64 -21.87 -3.10
CA LYS A 107 -8.80 -22.78 -3.16
C LYS A 107 -8.68 -23.94 -2.19
N GLU A 108 -7.48 -24.51 -2.04
CA GLU A 108 -7.20 -25.56 -1.07
C GLU A 108 -7.38 -25.04 0.37
N ALA A 109 -6.97 -23.81 0.67
CA ALA A 109 -7.23 -23.21 1.98
C ALA A 109 -8.70 -22.93 2.24
N HIS A 110 -9.43 -22.43 1.23
CA HIS A 110 -10.88 -22.31 1.31
C HIS A 110 -11.50 -23.67 1.69
N ARG A 111 -11.09 -24.76 1.03
CA ARG A 111 -11.55 -26.10 1.45
C ARG A 111 -11.13 -26.46 2.88
N ALA A 112 -9.89 -26.19 3.24
CA ALA A 112 -9.35 -26.53 4.56
C ALA A 112 -10.09 -25.81 5.70
N ILE A 113 -10.39 -24.52 5.56
CA ILE A 113 -11.14 -23.76 6.59
C ILE A 113 -12.57 -24.30 6.75
N PHE A 114 -13.19 -24.73 5.64
CA PHE A 114 -14.51 -25.34 5.67
C PHE A 114 -14.50 -26.66 6.45
N ASP A 115 -13.59 -27.57 6.08
CA ASP A 115 -13.46 -28.86 6.73
C ASP A 115 -13.13 -28.69 8.24
N LEU A 116 -12.28 -27.72 8.59
CA LEU A 116 -11.95 -27.40 9.98
C LEU A 116 -13.13 -26.85 10.78
N GLY A 117 -13.93 -25.96 10.17
CA GLY A 117 -15.15 -25.43 10.79
C GLY A 117 -16.19 -26.51 11.03
N VAL A 118 -16.39 -27.40 10.05
CA VAL A 118 -17.28 -28.56 10.17
C VAL A 118 -16.83 -29.46 11.31
N TRP A 119 -15.55 -29.86 11.32
CA TRP A 119 -14.99 -30.69 12.38
C TRP A 119 -15.18 -30.07 13.77
N TYR A 120 -14.89 -28.77 13.91
CA TYR A 120 -15.08 -28.09 15.19
C TYR A 120 -16.56 -28.09 15.63
N SER A 121 -17.48 -27.93 14.67
CA SER A 121 -18.92 -27.96 14.95
C SER A 121 -19.39 -29.32 15.45
N GLU A 122 -18.90 -30.40 14.82
CA GLU A 122 -19.23 -31.78 15.18
C GLU A 122 -18.66 -32.17 16.55
N VAL A 123 -17.46 -31.70 16.88
CA VAL A 123 -16.75 -32.06 18.12
C VAL A 123 -17.17 -31.19 19.31
N TYR A 124 -17.25 -29.87 19.14
CA TYR A 124 -17.37 -28.92 20.25
C TYR A 124 -18.71 -28.19 20.34
N VAL A 125 -19.47 -28.09 19.24
CA VAL A 125 -20.68 -27.23 19.19
C VAL A 125 -21.95 -28.05 19.39
N SER A 126 -22.18 -29.05 18.54
CA SER A 126 -23.40 -29.86 18.62
C SER A 126 -23.23 -31.21 17.95
N HIS A 127 -23.54 -32.28 18.68
CA HIS A 127 -23.57 -33.65 18.15
C HIS A 127 -24.72 -33.90 17.15
N THR A 128 -25.67 -32.97 17.05
CA THR A 128 -26.76 -33.01 16.06
C THR A 128 -26.51 -32.08 14.87
N PHE A 129 -25.33 -31.45 14.82
CA PHE A 129 -24.94 -30.61 13.69
C PHE A 129 -24.96 -31.42 12.39
N SER A 130 -25.49 -30.81 11.33
CA SER A 130 -25.47 -31.37 9.98
C SER A 130 -24.66 -30.45 9.09
N ALA A 131 -23.52 -30.94 8.63
CA ALA A 131 -22.60 -30.16 7.81
C ALA A 131 -23.27 -29.73 6.49
N PRO A 132 -23.16 -28.45 6.11
CA PRO A 132 -23.57 -28.02 4.78
C PRO A 132 -22.72 -28.73 3.71
N ARG A 133 -23.20 -28.73 2.46
CA ARG A 133 -22.40 -29.26 1.35
C ARG A 133 -21.32 -28.25 0.99
N TYR A 134 -20.07 -28.70 0.89
CA TYR A 134 -19.00 -27.86 0.38
C TYR A 134 -19.25 -27.46 -1.08
N GLU A 135 -19.17 -26.17 -1.36
CA GLU A 135 -19.22 -25.61 -2.71
C GLU A 135 -18.13 -24.56 -2.89
N LEU A 136 -17.35 -24.67 -3.97
CA LEU A 136 -16.41 -23.61 -4.31
C LEU A 136 -17.20 -22.45 -4.91
N PRO A 137 -17.07 -21.21 -4.39
CA PRO A 137 -17.78 -20.06 -4.95
C PRO A 137 -17.33 -19.86 -6.39
N SER A 138 -18.25 -19.80 -7.34
CA SER A 138 -17.90 -19.46 -8.73
C SER A 138 -17.20 -18.11 -8.76
N LYS A 139 -16.13 -17.95 -9.55
CA LYS A 139 -15.60 -16.62 -9.88
C LYS A 139 -16.78 -15.81 -10.38
N GLN A 140 -17.24 -14.82 -9.60
CA GLN A 140 -18.18 -13.86 -10.14
C GLN A 140 -17.39 -13.16 -11.23
N ASN A 141 -17.64 -13.54 -12.49
CA ASN A 141 -17.39 -12.63 -13.59
C ASN A 141 -18.24 -11.42 -13.21
N GLN A 142 -17.64 -10.37 -12.65
CA GLN A 142 -18.27 -9.05 -12.64
C GLN A 142 -18.78 -8.89 -14.07
N ASP A 143 -20.11 -8.82 -14.24
CA ASP A 143 -20.77 -8.91 -15.54
C ASP A 143 -19.94 -8.15 -16.57
N LEU A 144 -19.21 -8.90 -17.39
CA LEU A 144 -18.28 -8.30 -18.37
C LEU A 144 -19.06 -7.37 -19.29
N ASP A 145 -20.36 -7.62 -19.45
CA ASP A 145 -21.29 -6.79 -20.20
C ASP A 145 -21.63 -5.47 -19.49
N VAL A 146 -21.80 -5.45 -18.16
CA VAL A 146 -22.02 -4.21 -17.39
C VAL A 146 -20.74 -3.39 -17.30
N MET A 147 -19.59 -4.04 -17.08
CA MET A 147 -18.29 -3.36 -17.11
C MET A 147 -17.98 -2.82 -18.51
N LYS A 148 -18.29 -3.58 -19.57
CA LYS A 148 -18.12 -3.13 -20.96
C LYS A 148 -19.05 -1.98 -21.31
N GLN A 149 -20.32 -2.03 -20.88
CA GLN A 149 -21.25 -0.91 -21.06
C GLN A 149 -20.79 0.35 -20.32
N TRP A 150 -20.25 0.22 -19.11
CA TRP A 150 -19.68 1.34 -18.36
C TRP A 150 -18.40 1.87 -19.02
N MET A 151 -17.52 0.99 -19.49
CA MET A 151 -16.32 1.38 -20.24
C MET A 151 -16.68 2.05 -21.58
N ASP A 152 -17.65 1.53 -22.31
CA ASP A 152 -18.12 2.11 -23.57
C ASP A 152 -18.75 3.48 -23.34
N ALA A 153 -19.54 3.64 -22.27
CA ALA A 153 -20.09 4.93 -21.86
C ALA A 153 -18.99 5.93 -21.46
N TYR A 154 -18.00 5.48 -20.68
CA TYR A 154 -16.85 6.28 -20.25
C TYR A 154 -15.95 6.68 -21.43
N ILE A 155 -15.70 5.77 -22.37
CA ILE A 155 -14.94 6.03 -23.61
C ILE A 155 -15.69 7.07 -24.45
N LYS A 156 -17.01 6.96 -24.57
CA LYS A 156 -17.82 7.93 -25.31
C LYS A 156 -17.79 9.33 -24.67
N GLU A 157 -17.91 9.40 -23.34
CA GLU A 157 -17.83 10.66 -22.59
C GLU A 157 -16.45 11.30 -22.69
N THR A 158 -15.39 10.49 -22.56
CA THR A 158 -14.00 10.98 -22.68
C THR A 158 -13.67 11.45 -24.09
N GLN A 159 -14.16 10.76 -25.13
CA GLN A 159 -14.03 11.21 -26.52
C GLN A 159 -14.73 12.54 -26.76
N ALA A 160 -15.94 12.74 -26.22
CA ALA A 160 -16.66 14.01 -26.33
C ALA A 160 -15.88 15.16 -25.65
N ARG A 161 -15.32 14.92 -24.46
CA ARG A 161 -14.46 15.89 -23.76
C ARG A 161 -13.18 16.20 -24.54
N ILE A 162 -12.56 15.19 -25.16
CA ILE A 162 -11.38 15.40 -26.00
C ILE A 162 -11.74 16.29 -27.20
N SER A 163 -12.85 16.02 -27.89
CA SER A 163 -13.30 16.85 -29.01
C SER A 163 -13.61 18.29 -28.57
N GLU A 164 -14.22 18.49 -27.41
CA GLU A 164 -14.49 19.82 -26.86
C GLU A 164 -13.19 20.56 -26.51
N ILE A 165 -12.20 19.86 -25.92
CA ILE A 165 -10.86 20.41 -25.66
C ILE A 165 -10.15 20.76 -26.98
N GLU A 166 -10.26 19.91 -28.01
CA GLU A 166 -9.68 20.17 -29.33
C GLU A 166 -10.31 21.39 -29.99
N GLU A 167 -11.63 21.57 -29.86
CA GLU A 167 -12.36 22.74 -30.35
C GLU A 167 -11.95 24.00 -29.59
N GLN A 168 -11.89 23.96 -28.26
CA GLN A 168 -11.37 25.06 -27.44
C GLN A 168 -9.92 25.41 -27.79
N LEU A 169 -9.06 24.42 -28.02
CA LEU A 169 -7.68 24.62 -28.48
C LEU A 169 -7.62 25.23 -29.88
N SER A 170 -8.56 24.90 -30.76
CA SER A 170 -8.66 25.49 -32.09
C SER A 170 -9.08 26.96 -32.03
N GLN A 171 -10.07 27.29 -31.20
CA GLN A 171 -10.54 28.66 -30.96
C GLN A 171 -9.44 29.50 -30.31
N LEU A 172 -8.75 28.99 -29.29
CA LEU A 172 -7.59 29.66 -28.66
C LEU A 172 -6.42 29.88 -29.64
N LYS A 173 -6.23 28.98 -30.62
CA LYS A 173 -5.23 29.16 -31.69
C LYS A 173 -5.65 30.23 -32.69
N GLU A 174 -6.94 30.37 -32.97
CA GLU A 174 -7.48 31.43 -33.84
C GLU A 174 -7.47 32.79 -33.15
N GLU A 175 -7.84 32.86 -31.87
CA GLU A 175 -7.70 34.07 -31.03
C GLU A 175 -6.24 34.53 -30.96
N LYS A 176 -5.29 33.59 -30.78
CA LYS A 176 -3.84 33.88 -30.84
C LYS A 176 -3.32 34.26 -32.22
N LYS A 177 -4.07 34.00 -33.31
CA LYS A 177 -3.76 34.53 -34.65
C LYS A 177 -4.26 35.96 -34.81
N GLN A 178 -5.36 36.33 -34.15
CA GLN A 178 -5.94 37.67 -34.19
C GLN A 178 -5.23 38.67 -33.25
N HIS A 179 -4.54 38.20 -32.21
CA HIS A 179 -3.62 39.01 -31.40
C HIS A 179 -2.18 38.51 -31.61
N PRO A 180 -1.40 39.12 -32.53
CA PRO A 180 -0.03 38.70 -32.75
C PRO A 180 0.83 39.09 -31.55
N VAL A 181 1.02 38.15 -30.62
CA VAL A 181 2.20 38.16 -29.75
C VAL A 181 3.41 38.07 -30.68
N VAL A 182 4.21 39.12 -30.65
CA VAL A 182 5.42 39.30 -31.46
C VAL A 182 6.26 38.02 -31.43
N LYS A 183 6.45 37.45 -32.62
CA LYS A 183 7.26 36.26 -32.86
C LYS A 183 8.72 36.60 -32.62
N GLU A 184 9.33 36.05 -31.56
CA GLU A 184 10.75 35.75 -31.59
C GLU A 184 11.01 34.28 -31.98
N LYS A 185 12.00 34.16 -32.85
CA LYS A 185 12.28 33.07 -33.78
C LYS A 185 12.53 31.71 -33.12
N ARG A 186 12.19 30.67 -33.89
CA ARG A 186 12.63 29.28 -33.73
C ARG A 186 14.13 29.21 -33.42
N ILE A 187 14.48 28.89 -32.17
CA ILE A 187 15.82 28.47 -31.78
C ILE A 187 15.68 27.26 -30.84
N SER A 188 16.15 26.12 -31.38
CA SER A 188 16.60 24.86 -30.76
C SER A 188 15.97 24.37 -29.44
N THR A 189 15.71 23.07 -29.44
CA THR A 189 15.26 22.17 -28.36
C THR A 189 16.12 22.19 -27.08
N GLN A 190 17.11 23.08 -26.96
CA GLN A 190 17.91 23.31 -25.75
C GLN A 190 17.28 24.32 -24.76
N ASN A 191 16.32 25.16 -25.19
CA ASN A 191 15.78 26.22 -24.32
C ASN A 191 14.61 25.83 -23.40
N ARG A 192 13.92 24.69 -23.62
CA ARG A 192 12.83 24.24 -22.73
C ARG A 192 13.29 23.88 -21.30
N ALA A 193 14.59 23.63 -21.10
CA ALA A 193 15.16 23.41 -19.77
C ALA A 193 15.41 24.71 -18.97
N LYS A 194 15.36 25.89 -19.61
CA LYS A 194 15.75 27.17 -18.96
C LYS A 194 14.59 27.99 -18.38
N ASN A 195 13.34 27.69 -18.73
CA ASN A 195 12.14 28.39 -18.22
C ASN A 195 11.21 27.46 -17.42
N ARG A 196 11.76 26.48 -16.71
CA ARG A 196 10.95 25.73 -15.73
C ARG A 196 10.78 26.59 -14.49
N ILE A 197 9.55 26.63 -13.99
CA ILE A 197 9.19 27.33 -12.76
C ILE A 197 8.82 26.25 -11.75
N VAL A 198 9.25 26.42 -10.51
CA VAL A 198 8.87 25.52 -9.41
C VAL A 198 7.34 25.48 -9.32
N PRO A 199 6.70 24.30 -9.32
CA PRO A 199 5.25 24.17 -9.34
C PRO A 199 4.62 24.45 -7.95
N LEU A 200 4.93 25.59 -7.34
CA LEU A 200 4.53 25.95 -5.98
C LEU A 200 3.00 25.96 -5.83
N GLU A 201 2.29 26.68 -6.71
CA GLU A 201 0.82 26.82 -6.68
C GLU A 201 0.09 25.46 -6.72
N ARG A 202 0.69 24.45 -7.35
CA ARG A 202 0.10 23.13 -7.47
C ARG A 202 0.17 22.33 -6.17
N PHE A 203 1.23 22.52 -5.39
CA PHE A 203 1.58 21.62 -4.28
C PHE A 203 1.64 22.29 -2.91
N GLN A 204 1.57 23.62 -2.84
CA GLN A 204 1.69 24.36 -1.58
C GLN A 204 0.71 23.86 -0.50
N SER A 205 -0.57 23.67 -0.83
CA SER A 205 -1.57 23.17 0.12
C SER A 205 -1.23 21.79 0.68
N THR A 206 -0.57 20.94 -0.12
CA THR A 206 -0.14 19.61 0.31
C THR A 206 0.98 19.68 1.35
N PHE A 207 1.90 20.65 1.23
CA PHE A 207 2.91 20.90 2.26
C PHE A 207 2.28 21.47 3.55
N GLU A 208 1.39 22.44 3.42
CA GLU A 208 0.73 23.08 4.56
C GLU A 208 -0.10 22.07 5.37
N ASN A 209 -0.83 21.17 4.71
CA ASN A 209 -1.59 20.10 5.36
C ASN A 209 -0.70 19.09 6.11
N ALA A 210 0.59 18.99 5.74
CA ALA A 210 1.58 18.13 6.40
C ALA A 210 2.46 18.90 7.41
N ASN A 211 2.00 20.06 7.89
CA ASN A 211 2.71 20.94 8.83
C ASN A 211 4.05 21.47 8.31
N PHE A 212 4.22 21.58 6.99
CA PHE A 212 5.37 22.22 6.36
C PHE A 212 5.06 23.65 5.98
N ILE A 213 5.74 24.59 6.63
CA ILE A 213 5.59 26.02 6.42
C ILE A 213 6.49 26.45 5.26
N TYR A 214 5.88 27.08 4.25
CA TYR A 214 6.62 27.72 3.15
C TYR A 214 7.54 28.83 3.67
N ARG A 215 8.81 28.83 3.25
CA ARG A 215 9.83 29.80 3.69
C ARG A 215 10.34 30.70 2.58
N ASN A 216 10.52 30.16 1.38
CA ASN A 216 11.19 30.89 0.31
C ASN A 216 10.97 30.23 -1.05
N LEU A 217 11.05 31.01 -2.12
CA LEU A 217 11.01 30.54 -3.51
C LEU A 217 12.21 31.10 -4.26
N SER A 218 12.98 30.19 -4.84
CA SER A 218 14.04 30.51 -5.79
C SER A 218 13.64 30.07 -7.19
N LYS A 219 14.45 30.42 -8.20
CA LYS A 219 14.25 29.94 -9.56
C LYS A 219 14.25 28.41 -9.68
N LYS A 220 14.91 27.70 -8.76
CA LYS A 220 15.15 26.25 -8.83
C LYS A 220 14.45 25.42 -7.76
N ALA A 221 14.02 26.05 -6.68
CA ALA A 221 13.41 25.35 -5.56
C ALA A 221 12.50 26.24 -4.72
N ALA A 222 11.41 25.67 -4.21
CA ALA A 222 10.66 26.20 -3.09
C ALA A 222 11.13 25.51 -1.80
N GLU A 223 11.42 26.31 -0.77
CA GLU A 223 11.90 25.88 0.54
C GLU A 223 10.72 25.78 1.51
N PHE A 224 10.57 24.62 2.15
CA PHE A 224 9.59 24.38 3.19
C PHE A 224 10.28 23.91 4.47
N GLN A 225 9.73 24.29 5.62
CA GLN A 225 10.24 23.91 6.92
C GLN A 225 9.14 23.26 7.74
N PHE A 226 9.41 22.09 8.29
CA PHE A 226 8.53 21.43 9.24
C PHE A 226 8.32 22.30 10.49
N GLU A 227 7.06 22.45 10.88
CA GLU A 227 6.66 23.24 12.03
C GLU A 227 7.38 22.72 13.30
N ASN A 228 7.88 23.64 14.13
CA ASN A 228 8.60 23.35 15.37
C ASN A 228 9.95 22.61 15.24
N PHE A 229 10.43 22.28 14.03
CA PHE A 229 11.74 21.65 13.85
C PHE A 229 12.73 22.53 13.07
N LYS A 230 13.69 23.14 13.79
CA LYS A 230 14.63 24.16 13.23
C LYS A 230 15.46 23.66 12.04
N THR A 231 15.74 22.37 11.96
CA THR A 231 16.54 21.75 10.89
C THR A 231 15.70 20.94 9.90
N GLY A 232 14.36 20.96 10.04
CA GLY A 232 13.45 20.15 9.24
C GLY A 232 13.10 20.73 7.88
N TYR A 233 14.08 20.89 6.99
CA TYR A 233 13.85 21.49 5.67
C TYR A 233 13.60 20.44 4.58
N VAL A 234 12.66 20.76 3.70
CA VAL A 234 12.36 20.01 2.47
C VAL A 234 12.27 20.99 1.29
N TYR A 235 12.72 20.54 0.12
CA TYR A 235 12.81 21.37 -1.08
C TYR A 235 12.01 20.79 -2.23
N LEU A 236 11.11 21.57 -2.84
CA LEU A 236 10.42 21.22 -4.08
C LEU A 236 11.18 21.80 -5.28
N LEU A 237 11.63 20.98 -6.23
CA LEU A 237 12.44 21.40 -7.38
C LEU A 237 11.64 21.66 -8.68
N ASP A 238 12.25 22.45 -9.57
CA ASP A 238 11.78 22.79 -10.93
C ASP A 238 12.10 21.72 -12.00
N ASN A 239 11.90 20.44 -11.68
CA ASN A 239 12.21 19.31 -12.56
C ASN A 239 11.05 18.94 -13.53
N VAL A 240 11.34 18.10 -14.55
CA VAL A 240 10.29 17.56 -15.47
C VAL A 240 9.22 16.83 -14.67
N THR A 241 9.67 15.96 -13.77
CA THR A 241 8.86 15.29 -12.77
C THR A 241 9.02 16.06 -11.46
N PRO A 242 7.92 16.52 -10.82
CA PRO A 242 7.99 17.12 -9.50
C PRO A 242 8.84 16.27 -8.56
N THR A 243 9.80 16.92 -7.91
CA THR A 243 10.81 16.24 -7.08
C THR A 243 10.90 16.97 -5.75
N ILE A 244 10.78 16.25 -4.65
CA ILE A 244 11.19 16.75 -3.34
C ILE A 244 12.63 16.32 -3.06
N VAL A 245 13.39 17.16 -2.39
CA VAL A 245 14.71 16.79 -1.86
C VAL A 245 14.67 16.93 -0.36
N ILE A 246 15.08 15.85 0.32
CA ILE A 246 15.11 15.77 1.77
C ILE A 246 16.56 15.78 2.28
N HIS A 247 16.68 16.11 3.56
CA HIS A 247 17.97 16.26 4.22
C HIS A 247 18.72 14.91 4.30
N PRO A 248 20.04 14.85 4.01
CA PRO A 248 20.84 13.61 4.04
C PRO A 248 20.67 12.75 5.29
N TRP A 249 20.72 13.41 6.46
CA TRP A 249 20.43 12.79 7.75
C TRP A 249 19.17 11.88 7.75
N LEU A 250 18.06 12.30 7.16
CA LEU A 250 16.82 11.49 7.17
C LEU A 250 17.05 10.14 6.49
N VAL A 251 17.77 10.11 5.37
CA VAL A 251 18.02 8.86 4.64
C VAL A 251 19.09 8.03 5.35
N GLU A 252 20.18 8.67 5.75
CA GLU A 252 21.36 7.98 6.29
C GLU A 252 21.17 7.41 7.70
N GLN A 253 20.40 8.08 8.57
CA GLN A 253 20.23 7.64 9.96
C GLN A 253 18.94 6.88 10.23
N THR A 254 17.85 7.15 9.52
CA THR A 254 16.54 6.54 9.82
C THR A 254 16.20 5.37 8.90
N LYS A 255 16.97 5.16 7.82
CA LYS A 255 16.65 4.20 6.75
C LYS A 255 15.22 4.38 6.21
N LEU A 256 14.72 5.62 6.17
CA LEU A 256 13.32 6.00 5.87
C LEU A 256 12.71 5.34 4.62
N PHE A 257 13.55 4.94 3.66
CA PHE A 257 13.12 4.36 2.38
C PHE A 257 13.74 2.99 2.07
N GLY A 258 14.25 2.28 3.09
CA GLY A 258 14.83 0.93 2.94
C GLY A 258 16.21 0.92 2.26
N GLU A 259 16.68 -0.27 1.86
CA GLU A 259 18.01 -0.50 1.24
C GLU A 259 18.10 -0.09 -0.24
N VAL A 260 17.27 0.86 -0.68
CA VAL A 260 17.36 1.37 -2.06
C VAL A 260 18.54 2.35 -2.13
N GLU A 261 19.54 2.06 -2.96
CA GLU A 261 20.65 2.98 -3.25
C GLU A 261 20.14 4.23 -3.99
N ILE A 262 19.68 5.24 -3.25
CA ILE A 262 19.26 6.52 -3.80
C ILE A 262 20.52 7.38 -3.98
N LYS A 263 20.80 7.79 -5.21
CA LYS A 263 21.94 8.69 -5.48
C LYS A 263 21.63 10.12 -5.00
N PRO A 264 22.50 10.75 -4.19
CA PRO A 264 22.29 12.11 -3.76
C PRO A 264 22.36 13.08 -4.94
N THR A 265 21.56 14.16 -4.88
CA THR A 265 21.61 15.27 -5.82
C THR A 265 22.26 16.49 -5.19
N ARG A 266 22.96 17.29 -6.00
CA ARG A 266 23.64 18.52 -5.56
C ARG A 266 23.00 19.73 -6.19
N SER A 267 22.71 20.75 -5.40
CA SER A 267 22.16 22.00 -5.91
C SER A 267 22.43 23.15 -4.95
N THR A 268 22.82 24.29 -5.52
CA THR A 268 22.96 25.56 -4.78
C THR A 268 21.64 26.10 -4.23
N ALA A 269 20.51 25.53 -4.65
CA ALA A 269 19.19 25.86 -4.12
C ALA A 269 18.92 25.22 -2.75
N LEU A 270 19.64 24.15 -2.37
CA LEU A 270 19.44 23.41 -1.12
C LEU A 270 20.15 24.07 0.08
N ARG A 271 19.92 25.37 0.29
CA ARG A 271 20.75 26.23 1.14
C ARG A 271 20.88 25.78 2.60
N LYS A 272 19.89 25.04 3.12
CA LYS A 272 19.82 24.55 4.49
C LYS A 272 20.42 23.16 4.68
N PHE A 273 20.87 22.50 3.61
CA PHE A 273 21.45 21.16 3.66
C PHE A 273 22.98 21.21 3.80
N PRO A 274 23.66 20.12 4.22
CA PRO A 274 25.11 20.10 4.34
C PRO A 274 25.82 20.28 2.98
N ARG A 275 27.05 20.77 3.04
CA ARG A 275 27.99 20.80 1.92
C ARG A 275 29.07 19.75 2.17
N PRO A 276 29.28 18.80 1.25
CA PRO A 276 30.34 17.82 1.42
C PRO A 276 31.69 18.49 1.12
N ASP A 277 32.72 18.07 1.85
CA ASP A 277 34.12 18.36 1.54
C ASP A 277 34.67 17.22 0.69
N GLU A 278 35.07 17.53 -0.53
CA GLU A 278 35.77 16.61 -1.43
C GLU A 278 37.04 17.30 -1.90
N ASP A 279 38.18 16.70 -1.55
CA ASP A 279 39.52 17.18 -1.92
C ASP A 279 39.82 18.61 -1.47
N GLY A 280 39.34 19.01 -0.28
CA GLY A 280 39.58 20.34 0.31
C GLY A 280 38.77 21.46 -0.34
N GLN A 281 37.76 21.13 -1.14
CA GLN A 281 36.83 22.09 -1.75
C GLN A 281 35.39 21.82 -1.34
N LEU A 282 34.76 22.82 -0.69
CA LEU A 282 33.34 22.78 -0.36
C LEU A 282 32.49 22.73 -1.64
N LYS A 283 31.80 21.60 -1.87
CA LYS A 283 30.89 21.43 -3.00
C LYS A 283 29.52 22.05 -2.69
N SER A 284 28.64 22.07 -3.69
CA SER A 284 27.25 22.51 -3.53
C SER A 284 26.52 21.65 -2.50
N ASN A 285 25.52 22.25 -1.84
CA ASN A 285 24.68 21.56 -0.88
C ASN A 285 24.04 20.31 -1.52
N TYR A 286 23.90 19.23 -0.76
CA TYR A 286 23.38 17.95 -1.26
C TYR A 286 22.22 17.42 -0.44
N GLY A 287 21.36 16.63 -1.08
CA GLY A 287 20.23 15.95 -0.46
C GLY A 287 19.77 14.78 -1.32
N TYR A 288 18.74 14.07 -0.85
CA TYR A 288 18.23 12.88 -1.53
C TYR A 288 16.92 13.20 -2.25
N PRO A 289 16.86 13.04 -3.59
CA PRO A 289 15.68 13.38 -4.37
C PRO A 289 14.64 12.24 -4.39
N PHE A 290 13.37 12.61 -4.27
CA PHE A 290 12.22 11.72 -4.43
C PHE A 290 11.26 12.33 -5.44
N THR A 291 11.05 11.62 -6.55
CA THR A 291 10.11 12.04 -7.60
C THR A 291 8.72 11.53 -7.30
N PHE A 292 7.71 12.34 -7.61
CA PHE A 292 6.30 11.99 -7.44
C PHE A 292 5.47 12.49 -8.62
N GLN A 293 4.37 11.80 -8.92
CA GLN A 293 3.48 12.11 -10.04
C GLN A 293 2.15 12.74 -9.58
N THR A 294 1.66 12.32 -8.42
CA THR A 294 0.34 12.70 -7.88
C THR A 294 0.45 13.47 -6.57
N LYS A 295 -0.62 14.20 -6.19
CA LYS A 295 -0.69 14.86 -4.87
C LYS A 295 -0.69 13.83 -3.73
N GLY A 296 -1.38 12.70 -3.91
CA GLY A 296 -1.42 11.63 -2.91
C GLY A 296 -0.04 10.99 -2.65
N GLU A 297 0.78 10.79 -3.68
CA GLU A 297 2.18 10.35 -3.49
C GLU A 297 2.99 11.36 -2.67
N LEU A 298 2.82 12.66 -2.95
CA LEU A 298 3.48 13.71 -2.18
C LEU A 298 2.99 13.73 -0.72
N GLU A 299 1.69 13.57 -0.48
CA GLU A 299 1.11 13.51 0.88
C GLU A 299 1.72 12.38 1.70
N VAL A 300 1.78 11.17 1.15
CA VAL A 300 2.37 10.00 1.83
C VAL A 300 3.86 10.23 2.12
N LEU A 301 4.61 10.82 1.18
CA LEU A 301 6.02 11.14 1.39
C LEU A 301 6.21 12.16 2.52
N LEU A 302 5.44 13.24 2.52
CA LEU A 302 5.52 14.29 3.54
C LEU A 302 5.10 13.79 4.92
N GLN A 303 4.08 12.94 5.00
CA GLN A 303 3.65 12.34 6.27
C GLN A 303 4.76 11.49 6.89
N ARG A 304 5.42 10.64 6.12
CA ARG A 304 6.57 9.84 6.61
C ARG A 304 7.72 10.73 7.10
N ILE A 305 8.01 11.82 6.38
CA ILE A 305 9.05 12.76 6.77
C ILE A 305 8.65 13.49 8.07
N ALA A 306 7.38 13.88 8.20
CA ALA A 306 6.84 14.52 9.39
C ALA A 306 6.95 13.61 10.62
N GLU A 307 6.53 12.34 10.51
CA GLU A 307 6.63 11.34 11.58
C GLU A 307 8.07 11.19 12.11
N GLU A 308 9.07 11.20 11.22
CA GLU A 308 10.48 11.17 11.63
C GLU A 308 10.95 12.46 12.32
N TYR A 309 10.47 13.63 11.89
CA TYR A 309 10.79 14.88 12.56
C TYR A 309 10.11 14.98 13.93
N GLU A 310 8.87 14.53 14.07
CA GLU A 310 8.13 14.49 15.34
C GLU A 310 8.79 13.52 16.34
N SER A 311 9.15 12.31 15.90
CA SER A 311 9.80 11.32 16.77
C SER A 311 11.11 11.85 17.37
N LYS A 312 11.85 12.68 16.62
CA LYS A 312 13.11 13.29 17.07
C LYS A 312 12.93 14.58 17.85
N TYR A 313 11.83 15.29 17.68
CA TYR A 313 11.48 16.44 18.52
C TYR A 313 11.15 16.00 19.96
N ILE A 314 10.46 14.88 20.13
CA ILE A 314 10.08 14.34 21.44
C ILE A 314 11.30 13.85 22.25
N ILE A 315 12.42 13.54 21.60
CA ILE A 315 13.65 13.00 22.24
C ILE A 315 14.65 14.13 22.63
N LYS A 316 14.38 15.39 22.32
CA LYS A 316 15.21 16.55 22.70
C LYS A 316 14.54 17.42 23.74
#